data_AF-A0A7G9Y9V2-F1
#
_entry.id   AF-A0A7G9Y9V2-F1
#
_cell.length_a   1.000
_cell.length_b   1.000
_cell.length_c   1.000
_cell.angle_alpha   90.00
_cell.angle_beta   90.00
_cell.angle_gamma   90.00
#
_symmetry.space_group_name_H-M   'P 1'
#
loop_
_entity.id
_entity.type
_entity.pdbx_description
1 polymer ?
#
loop_
_entity_poly.entity_id
_entity_poly.type
_entity_poly.pdbx_seq_one_letter_code
_entity_poly.pdbx_strand_id
1 'polypeptide(L)' 'MLKIKEENLQYVYQNNEKKGVIMDIPAFKAVMRMLEDYDDAMEFEVLKTEETIDYEEYRRHRLKQDV' A
#
# COMPACT_ATOMS: atom_id res chain seq x y z
N MET A 1 -0.68 16.71 -4.20
CA MET A 1 -1.22 15.80 -3.16
C MET A 1 -2.42 16.47 -2.52
N LEU A 2 -3.58 15.80 -2.52
CA LEU A 2 -4.74 16.21 -1.72
C LEU A 2 -4.38 16.02 -0.25
N LYS A 3 -4.24 17.13 0.50
CA LYS A 3 -4.05 17.07 1.95
C LYS A 3 -5.42 16.99 2.62
N ILE A 4 -5.80 15.79 3.04
CA ILE A 4 -6.99 15.60 3.85
C ILE A 4 -6.70 16.20 5.22
N LYS A 5 -7.37 17.30 5.55
CA LYS A 5 -7.25 17.95 6.85
C LYS A 5 -8.13 17.21 7.84
N GLU A 6 -7.55 16.78 8.95
CA GLU A 6 -8.24 16.00 9.99
C GLU A 6 -9.44 16.74 10.59
N GLU A 7 -9.38 18.07 10.61
CA GLU A 7 -10.42 19.00 11.04
C GLU A 7 -11.75 18.84 10.28
N ASN A 8 -11.71 18.30 9.06
CA ASN A 8 -12.86 18.14 8.18
C ASN A 8 -13.45 16.70 8.21
N LEU A 9 -12.87 15.81 9.01
CA LEU A 9 -13.32 14.41 9.09
C LEU A 9 -14.42 14.26 10.13
N GLN A 10 -15.55 13.70 9.71
CA GLN A 10 -16.61 13.30 10.62
C GLN A 10 -16.38 11.84 11.03
N TYR A 11 -16.55 11.55 12.32
CA TYR A 11 -16.29 10.22 12.88
C TYR A 11 -17.58 9.55 13.34
N VAL A 12 -17.69 8.24 13.10
CA VAL A 12 -18.77 7.40 13.62
C VAL A 12 -18.30 6.80 14.95
N TYR A 13 -19.07 7.02 16.01
CA TYR A 13 -18.82 6.49 17.34
C TYR A 13 -19.89 5.47 17.73
N GLN A 14 -19.47 4.39 18.40
CA GLN A 14 -20.35 3.42 19.04
C GLN A 14 -19.79 3.11 20.42
N ASN A 15 -20.59 3.23 21.48
CA ASN A 15 -20.15 3.04 22.87
C ASN A 15 -18.90 3.89 23.24
N ASN A 16 -18.84 5.15 22.80
CA ASN A 16 -17.68 6.05 22.92
C ASN A 16 -16.39 5.59 22.18
N GLU A 17 -16.44 4.50 21.41
CA GLU A 17 -15.32 4.08 20.57
C GLU A 17 -15.50 4.57 19.13
N LYS A 18 -14.43 5.12 18.55
CA LYS A 18 -14.38 5.48 17.13
C LYS A 18 -14.42 4.20 16.29
N LYS A 19 -15.49 3.99 15.53
CA LYS A 19 -15.69 2.82 14.65
C LYS A 19 -15.53 3.12 13.16
N GLY A 20 -15.59 4.38 12.76
CA GLY A 20 -15.47 4.74 11.36
C GLY A 20 -15.30 6.23 11.09
N VAL A 21 -15.19 6.55 9.81
CA VAL A 21 -15.10 7.91 9.27
C VAL A 21 -16.15 8.09 8.19
N ILE A 22 -16.84 9.21 8.21
CA ILE A 22 -17.66 9.69 7.10
C ILE A 22 -16.77 10.63 6.28
N MET A 23 -16.63 10.33 5.01
CA MET A 23 -15.88 11.14 4.04
C MET A 23 -16.59 11.12 2.69
N ASP A 24 -16.35 12.14 1.86
CA ASP A 24 -16.85 12.14 0.50
C ASP A 24 -16.08 11.15 -0.40
N ILE A 25 -16.70 10.77 -1.52
CA ILE A 25 -16.11 9.81 -2.46
C ILE A 25 -14.75 10.27 -3.02
N PRO A 26 -14.56 11.56 -3.38
CA PRO A 26 -13.25 12.05 -3.82
C PRO A 26 -12.15 11.90 -2.77
N ALA A 27 -12.42 12.23 -1.50
CA ALA A 27 -11.47 12.05 -0.42
C ALA A 27 -11.16 10.56 -0.19
N PHE A 28 -12.17 9.70 -0.22
CA PHE A 28 -11.97 8.25 -0.12
C PHE A 28 -11.02 7.73 -1.22
N LYS A 29 -11.26 8.11 -2.47
CA LYS A 29 -10.38 7.71 -3.59
C LYS A 29 -8.95 8.22 -3.42
N ALA A 30 -8.79 9.44 -2.88
CA ALA A 30 -7.47 10.00 -2.60
C ALA A 30 -6.75 9.23 -1.48
N VAL A 31 -7.44 8.82 -0.41
CA VAL A 31 -6.88 7.96 0.65
C VAL A 31 -6.43 6.63 0.08
N MET A 32 -7.30 5.95 -0.67
CA MET A 32 -6.98 4.63 -1.23
C MET A 32 -5.76 4.67 -2.12
N ARG A 33 -5.67 5.67 -2.99
CA ARG A 33 -4.50 5.86 -3.85
C ARG A 33 -3.22 6.13 -3.04
N MET A 34 -3.30 6.93 -1.97
CA MET A 34 -2.14 7.17 -1.10
C MET A 34 -1.71 5.91 -0.34
N LEU A 35 -2.64 5.02 0.01
CA LEU A 35 -2.32 3.74 0.63
C LEU A 35 -1.64 2.80 -0.35
N GLU A 36 -2.15 2.70 -1.59
CA GLU A 36 -1.50 1.94 -2.66
C GLU A 36 -0.07 2.45 -2.91
N ASP A 37 0.11 3.77 -3.05
CA ASP A 37 1.44 4.37 -3.22
C ASP A 37 2.38 4.10 -2.01
N TYR A 38 1.82 4.00 -0.79
CA TYR A 38 2.60 3.70 0.43
C TYR A 38 2.99 2.24 0.51
N ASP A 39 2.08 1.32 0.21
CA ASP A 39 2.33 -0.12 0.20
C ASP A 39 3.39 -0.45 -0.86
N ASP A 40 3.27 0.11 -2.07
CA ASP A 40 4.26 -0.03 -3.15
C ASP A 40 5.63 0.51 -2.72
N ALA A 41 5.68 1.66 -2.05
CA ALA A 41 6.93 2.23 -1.55
C ALA A 41 7.56 1.34 -0.46
N MET A 42 6.75 0.78 0.43
CA MET A 42 7.21 -0.12 1.49
C MET A 42 7.76 -1.43 0.91
N GLU A 43 7.06 -2.01 -0.07
CA GLU A 43 7.52 -3.19 -0.81
C GLU A 43 8.85 -2.90 -1.51
N PHE A 44 8.97 -1.74 -2.16
CA PHE A 44 10.20 -1.33 -2.81
C PHE A 44 11.38 -1.17 -1.84
N GLU A 45 11.17 -0.64 -0.63
CA GLU A 45 12.22 -0.55 0.38
C GLU A 45 12.70 -1.94 0.84
N VAL A 46 11.79 -2.92 0.94
CA VAL A 46 12.16 -4.31 1.24
C VAL A 46 13.00 -4.89 0.09
N LEU A 47 12.54 -4.72 -1.15
CA LEU A 47 13.21 -5.23 -2.36
C LEU A 47 14.64 -4.68 -2.55
N LYS A 48 14.95 -3.47 -2.06
CA LYS A 48 16.33 -2.94 -2.11
C LYS A 48 17.34 -3.76 -1.32
N THR A 49 16.88 -4.47 -0.29
CA THR A 49 17.74 -5.27 0.59
C THR A 49 17.79 -6.74 0.20
N GLU A 50 16.95 -7.16 -0.74
CA GLU A 50 16.99 -8.50 -1.29
C GLU A 50 18.22 -8.69 -2.17
N GLU A 51 18.81 -9.88 -2.10
CA GLU A 51 19.95 -10.24 -2.93
C GLU A 51 19.48 -10.33 -4.39
N THR A 52 20.00 -9.44 -5.24
CA THR A 52 19.65 -9.43 -6.65
C THR A 52 20.30 -10.61 -7.35
N ILE A 53 19.49 -11.41 -8.04
CA ILE A 53 19.97 -12.49 -8.91
C ILE A 53 20.01 -12.01 -10.36
N ASP A 54 21.01 -12.44 -11.13
CA ASP A 54 21.05 -12.19 -12.56
C ASP A 54 19.88 -12.92 -13.26
N TYR A 55 19.28 -12.28 -14.26
CA TYR A 55 18.10 -12.84 -14.93
C TYR A 55 18.39 -14.16 -15.64
N GLU A 56 19.57 -14.32 -16.24
CA GLU A 56 19.95 -15.58 -16.90
C GLU A 56 20.21 -16.68 -15.87
N GLU A 57 20.75 -16.33 -14.69
CA GLU A 57 20.90 -17.24 -13.57
C GLU A 57 19.53 -17.69 -13.03
N TYR A 58 18.63 -16.75 -12.72
CA TYR A 58 17.25 -17.02 -12.33
C TYR A 58 16.54 -17.96 -13.32
N ARG A 59 16.62 -17.64 -14.61
CA ARG A 59 15.96 -18.41 -15.67
C ARG A 59 16.48 -19.84 -15.74
N ARG A 60 17.79 -20.05 -15.59
CA ARG A 60 18.38 -21.40 -15.55
C ARG A 60 17.97 -22.17 -14.30
N HIS A 61 17.89 -21.53 -13.14
CA HIS A 61 17.45 -22.17 -11.89
C HIS A 61 15.98 -22.60 -11.96
N ARG A 62 15.11 -21.72 -12.48
CA ARG A 62 13.67 -22.02 -12.61
C ARG A 62 13.41 -23.13 -13.64
N LEU A 63 14.05 -23.08 -14.82
CA LEU A 63 13.87 -24.08 -15.87
C LEU A 63 14.46 -25.45 -15.54
N LYS A 64 15.43 -25.53 -14.61
CA LYS A 64 15.93 -26.82 -14.08
C LYS A 64 14.98 -27.49 -13.08
N GLN A 65 14.05 -26.75 -12.49
CA GLN A 65 13.05 -27.31 -11.58
C GLN A 65 11.81 -27.84 -12.31
N ASP A 66 11.59 -27.42 -13.56
CA ASP A 66 10.46 -27.84 -14.40
C ASP A 66 10.78 -29.03 -15.35
N VAL A 67 11.93 -29.72 -15.17
CA VAL A 67 12.36 -30.90 -15.97
C VAL A 67 12.60 -32.11 -15.09
#